data_AF-A0A1I9GB47-F1
#
_entry.id   AF-A0A1I9GB47-F1
#
_cell.length_a   1.000
_cell.length_b   1.000
_cell.length_c   1.000
_cell.angle_alpha   90.00
_cell.angle_beta   90.00
_cell.angle_gamma   90.00
#
_symmetry.space_group_name_H-M   'P 1'
#
loop_
_entity.id
_entity.type
_entity.pdbx_description
1 polymer ?
#
loop_
_entity_poly.entity_id
_entity_poly.type
_entity_poly.pdbx_seq_one_letter_code
_entity_poly.pdbx_strand_id
1 'polypeptide(L)'
;YMDRVYVQQQNVDPVYNLGLILFRDEIIRYGTLGDTLRNILLKMIAAERGGEIINRIGVKNACNMLVALGVDSRRVYEEEFEEPFLRVSAEYYRAESQNFLLENCASVYVKKVEECLMEESNRAKMYLDKGTEQKILDVCR
;
A
#
# COMPACT_ATOMS: atom_id res chain seq x y z
N TYR A 1 -7.57 -24.92 25.09
CA TYR A 1 -6.95 -26.26 25.17
C TYR A 1 -6.24 -26.60 23.87
N MET A 2 -6.92 -26.57 22.71
CA MET A 2 -6.30 -26.76 21.38
C MET A 2 -5.07 -25.88 21.11
N ASP A 3 -5.20 -24.55 21.10
CA ASP A 3 -4.06 -23.63 20.81
C ASP A 3 -2.95 -23.67 21.88
N ARG A 4 -3.29 -23.98 23.13
CA ARG A 4 -2.33 -23.91 24.26
C ARG A 4 -1.58 -25.21 24.52
N VAL A 5 -2.03 -26.34 23.97
CA VAL A 5 -1.46 -27.66 24.28
C VAL A 5 -1.14 -28.41 22.99
N TYR A 6 -2.10 -28.57 22.10
CA TYR A 6 -1.92 -29.36 20.88
C TYR A 6 -1.03 -28.65 19.86
N VAL A 7 -1.30 -27.38 19.59
CA VAL A 7 -0.55 -26.57 18.60
C VAL A 7 0.92 -26.44 18.98
N GLN A 8 1.22 -26.19 20.26
CA GLN A 8 2.60 -26.11 20.77
C GLN A 8 3.33 -27.45 20.74
N GLN A 9 2.64 -28.57 20.98
CA GLN A 9 3.25 -29.90 20.96
C GLN A 9 3.50 -30.43 19.54
N GLN A 10 2.65 -30.06 18.58
CA GLN A 10 2.74 -30.52 17.19
C GLN A 10 3.45 -29.53 16.26
N ASN A 11 3.84 -28.35 16.77
CA ASN A 11 4.51 -27.30 16.01
C ASN A 11 3.75 -26.89 14.74
N VAL A 12 2.43 -26.79 14.85
CA VAL A 12 1.52 -26.37 13.78
C VAL A 12 1.05 -24.93 14.03
N ASP A 13 0.44 -24.29 13.02
CA ASP A 13 -0.08 -22.94 13.17
C ASP A 13 -1.26 -22.86 14.16
N PRO A 14 -1.34 -21.82 15.01
CA PRO A 14 -2.52 -21.53 15.82
C PRO A 14 -3.78 -21.36 14.97
N VAL A 15 -4.95 -21.65 15.55
CA VAL A 15 -6.24 -21.57 14.84
C VAL A 15 -6.47 -20.19 14.21
N TYR A 16 -6.02 -19.12 14.87
CA TYR A 16 -6.11 -17.76 14.33
C TYR A 16 -5.28 -17.57 13.05
N ASN A 17 -4.03 -18.05 13.05
CA ASN A 17 -3.15 -17.96 11.88
C ASN A 17 -3.69 -18.80 10.72
N LEU A 18 -4.24 -19.98 11.01
CA LEU A 18 -4.90 -20.81 10.01
C LEU A 18 -6.08 -20.08 9.35
N GLY A 19 -6.89 -19.36 10.14
CA GLY A 19 -7.97 -18.53 9.62
C GLY A 19 -7.48 -17.42 8.68
N LEU A 20 -6.38 -16.74 9.03
CA LEU A 20 -5.75 -15.73 8.18
C LEU A 20 -5.19 -16.32 6.88
N ILE A 21 -4.55 -17.49 6.96
CA ILE A 21 -4.02 -18.21 5.79
C ILE A 21 -5.16 -18.57 4.83
N LEU A 22 -6.25 -19.15 5.34
CA LEU A 22 -7.41 -19.51 4.52
C LEU A 22 -8.05 -18.28 3.89
N PHE A 23 -8.22 -17.18 4.64
CA PHE A 23 -8.76 -15.95 4.08
C PHE A 23 -7.85 -15.35 3.00
N ARG A 24 -6.54 -15.34 3.23
CA ARG A 24 -5.56 -14.88 2.24
C ARG A 24 -5.66 -15.69 0.96
N ASP A 25 -5.64 -17.01 1.07
CA ASP A 25 -5.53 -17.89 -0.09
C ASP A 25 -6.86 -17.98 -0.85
N GLU A 26 -7.99 -18.14 -0.16
CA GLU A 26 -9.30 -18.36 -0.80
C GLU A 26 -10.05 -17.07 -1.18
N ILE A 27 -9.74 -15.93 -0.55
CA ILE A 27 -10.48 -14.67 -0.76
C ILE A 27 -9.62 -13.62 -1.46
N ILE A 28 -8.37 -13.42 -1.01
CA ILE A 28 -7.50 -12.39 -1.58
C ILE A 28 -6.79 -12.90 -2.83
N ARG A 29 -6.15 -14.07 -2.76
CA ARG A 29 -5.34 -14.61 -3.87
C ARG A 29 -6.15 -15.44 -4.87
N TYR A 30 -7.24 -16.05 -4.44
CA TYR A 30 -8.11 -16.81 -5.31
C TYR A 30 -9.27 -15.95 -5.84
N GLY A 31 -9.44 -15.96 -7.17
CA GLY A 31 -10.49 -15.19 -7.86
C GLY A 31 -10.09 -13.74 -8.17
N THR A 32 -11.08 -12.86 -8.35
CA THR A 32 -10.89 -11.48 -8.82
C THR A 32 -10.99 -10.44 -7.70
N LEU A 33 -11.29 -10.85 -6.47
CA LEU A 33 -11.58 -9.91 -5.39
C LEU A 33 -10.33 -9.17 -4.92
N GLY A 34 -9.19 -9.85 -4.79
CA GLY A 34 -7.91 -9.21 -4.46
C GLY A 34 -7.52 -8.16 -5.50
N ASP A 35 -7.64 -8.48 -6.79
CA ASP A 35 -7.39 -7.52 -7.86
C ASP A 35 -8.37 -6.36 -7.86
N THR A 36 -9.65 -6.63 -7.57
CA THR A 36 -10.67 -5.59 -7.44
C THR A 36 -10.34 -4.65 -6.28
N LEU A 37 -9.97 -5.19 -5.12
CA LEU A 37 -9.55 -4.43 -3.95
C LEU A 37 -8.34 -3.56 -4.29
N ARG A 38 -7.28 -4.16 -4.86
CA ARG A 38 -6.07 -3.46 -5.32
C ARG A 38 -6.42 -2.29 -6.23
N ASN A 39 -7.23 -2.52 -7.25
CA ASN A 39 -7.64 -1.50 -8.19
C ASN A 39 -8.46 -0.37 -7.54
N ILE A 40 -9.33 -0.69 -6.59
CA ILE A 40 -10.09 0.32 -5.85
C ILE A 40 -9.15 1.18 -5.00
N LEU A 41 -8.22 0.56 -4.26
CA LEU A 41 -7.27 1.29 -3.43
C LEU A 41 -6.37 2.22 -4.26
N LEU A 42 -5.84 1.74 -5.37
CA LEU A 42 -5.02 2.54 -6.29
C LEU A 42 -5.81 3.72 -6.89
N LYS A 43 -7.06 3.49 -7.29
CA LYS A 43 -7.94 4.55 -7.79
C LYS A 43 -8.25 5.60 -6.72
N MET A 44 -8.49 5.20 -5.48
CA MET A 44 -8.72 6.14 -4.38
C MET A 44 -7.48 7.02 -4.16
N ILE A 45 -6.29 6.44 -4.17
CA ILE A 45 -5.06 7.22 -3.99
C ILE A 45 -4.83 8.19 -5.16
N ALA A 46 -5.07 7.74 -6.39
CA ALA A 46 -5.00 8.60 -7.58
C ALA A 46 -6.01 9.76 -7.51
N ALA A 47 -7.25 9.49 -7.09
CA ALA A 47 -8.28 10.52 -6.89
C ALA A 47 -7.86 11.53 -5.82
N GLU A 48 -7.27 11.07 -4.70
CA GLU A 48 -6.75 11.97 -3.67
C GLU A 48 -5.58 12.83 -4.15
N ARG A 49 -4.70 12.31 -5.01
CA ARG A 49 -3.66 13.13 -5.67
C ARG A 49 -4.29 14.23 -6.55
N GLY A 50 -5.42 13.95 -7.17
CA GLY A 50 -6.23 14.93 -7.91
C GLY A 50 -7.01 15.91 -7.02
N GLY A 51 -6.90 15.81 -5.69
CA GLY A 51 -7.59 16.67 -4.73
C GLY A 51 -8.97 16.20 -4.30
N GLU A 52 -9.39 14.98 -4.69
CA GLU A 52 -10.67 14.42 -4.26
C GLU A 52 -10.64 13.96 -2.79
N ILE A 53 -11.78 14.09 -2.11
CA ILE A 53 -11.94 13.60 -0.75
C ILE A 53 -12.25 12.10 -0.79
N ILE A 54 -11.37 11.29 -0.20
CA ILE A 54 -11.52 9.83 -0.15
C ILE A 54 -11.75 9.31 1.27
N ASN A 55 -12.24 8.06 1.36
CA ASN A 55 -12.32 7.33 2.62
C ASN A 55 -10.93 6.80 3.05
N ARG A 56 -10.11 7.66 3.66
CA ARG A 56 -8.78 7.32 4.19
C ARG A 56 -8.79 6.17 5.21
N ILE A 57 -9.86 6.08 6.02
CA ILE A 57 -10.02 5.02 7.02
C ILE A 57 -10.20 3.66 6.32
N GLY A 58 -10.97 3.63 5.24
CA GLY A 58 -11.14 2.43 4.42
C GLY A 58 -9.82 1.93 3.83
N VAL A 59 -9.02 2.84 3.26
CA VAL A 59 -7.68 2.51 2.74
C VAL A 59 -6.79 1.96 3.86
N LYS A 60 -6.74 2.65 5.00
CA LYS A 60 -5.95 2.23 6.16
C LYS A 60 -6.32 0.83 6.66
N ASN A 61 -7.61 0.56 6.78
CA ASN A 61 -8.10 -0.73 7.25
C ASN A 61 -7.76 -1.85 6.26
N ALA A 62 -7.86 -1.58 4.96
CA ALA A 62 -7.46 -2.54 3.94
C ALA A 62 -5.95 -2.82 3.96
N CYS A 63 -5.12 -1.78 4.08
CA CYS A 63 -3.67 -1.95 4.21
C CYS A 63 -3.31 -2.76 5.47
N ASN A 64 -3.91 -2.43 6.63
CA ASN A 64 -3.70 -3.18 7.87
C ASN A 64 -4.13 -4.65 7.77
N MET A 65 -5.25 -4.92 7.08
CA MET A 65 -5.70 -6.29 6.81
C MET A 65 -4.67 -7.03 5.96
N LEU A 66 -4.16 -6.44 4.87
CA LEU A 66 -3.15 -7.07 4.02
C LEU A 66 -1.85 -7.37 4.79
N VAL A 67 -1.45 -6.49 5.70
CA VAL A 67 -0.31 -6.76 6.62
C VAL A 67 -0.62 -7.91 7.55
N ALA A 68 -1.80 -7.94 8.18
CA ALA A 68 -2.20 -9.01 9.09
C ALA A 68 -2.25 -10.39 8.42
N LEU A 69 -2.70 -10.46 7.15
CA LEU A 69 -2.75 -11.70 6.36
C LEU A 69 -1.36 -12.27 6.05
N GLY A 70 -0.30 -11.48 6.21
CA GLY A 70 1.07 -11.94 6.05
C GLY A 70 1.61 -12.75 7.24
N VAL A 71 0.85 -12.88 8.33
CA VAL A 71 1.18 -13.64 9.56
C VAL A 71 2.62 -13.38 10.02
N ASP A 72 2.80 -12.34 10.85
CA ASP A 72 4.11 -11.84 11.32
C ASP A 72 5.06 -11.35 10.20
N SER A 73 4.59 -11.27 8.96
CA SER A 73 5.32 -10.70 7.82
C SER A 73 4.49 -9.66 7.06
N ARG A 74 5.16 -8.77 6.34
CA ARG A 74 4.51 -7.79 5.46
C ARG A 74 4.38 -8.26 4.00
N ARG A 75 4.75 -9.51 3.69
CA ARG A 75 4.90 -9.99 2.30
C ARG A 75 3.62 -9.88 1.49
N VAL A 76 2.48 -10.21 2.10
CA VAL A 76 1.16 -10.10 1.44
C VAL A 76 0.83 -8.65 1.10
N TYR A 77 1.12 -7.71 2.01
CA TYR A 77 0.96 -6.28 1.72
C TYR A 77 1.91 -5.81 0.61
N GLU A 78 3.17 -6.25 0.64
CA GLU A 78 4.17 -5.88 -0.35
C GLU A 78 3.78 -6.34 -1.76
N GLU A 79 3.47 -7.63 -1.91
CA GLU A 79 3.12 -8.26 -3.19
C GLU A 79 1.75 -7.80 -3.71
N GLU A 80 0.74 -7.75 -2.84
CA GLU A 80 -0.64 -7.48 -3.28
C GLU A 80 -0.91 -5.98 -3.47
N PHE A 81 -0.18 -5.09 -2.80
CA PHE A 81 -0.48 -3.66 -2.83
C PHE A 81 0.74 -2.76 -3.01
N GLU A 82 1.79 -2.89 -2.19
CA GLU A 82 2.90 -1.92 -2.17
C GLU A 82 3.64 -1.86 -3.51
N GLU A 83 3.99 -3.00 -4.10
CA GLU A 83 4.66 -3.06 -5.40
C GLU A 83 3.82 -2.45 -6.54
N PRO A 84 2.54 -2.85 -6.73
CA PRO A 84 1.64 -2.17 -7.67
C PRO A 84 1.51 -0.67 -7.43
N PHE A 85 1.40 -0.25 -6.17
CA PHE A 85 1.28 1.14 -5.76
C PHE A 85 2.51 1.96 -6.14
N LEU A 86 3.71 1.46 -5.83
CA LEU A 86 4.98 2.11 -6.15
C LEU A 86 5.16 2.20 -7.67
N ARG A 87 4.81 1.15 -8.42
CA ARG A 87 4.90 1.14 -9.89
C ARG A 87 4.01 2.22 -10.51
N VAL A 88 2.72 2.26 -10.15
CA VAL A 88 1.78 3.27 -10.67
C VAL A 88 2.19 4.68 -10.24
N SER A 89 2.72 4.84 -9.03
CA SER A 89 3.22 6.14 -8.55
C SER A 89 4.47 6.59 -9.32
N ALA A 90 5.38 5.69 -9.66
CA ALA A 90 6.55 5.99 -10.48
C ALA A 90 6.15 6.46 -11.88
N GLU A 91 5.14 5.83 -12.48
CA GLU A 91 4.59 6.26 -13.78
C GLU A 91 3.95 7.64 -13.69
N TYR A 92 3.15 7.87 -12.64
CA TYR A 92 2.51 9.15 -12.36
C TYR A 92 3.54 10.29 -12.25
N TYR A 93 4.56 10.13 -11.40
CA TYR A 93 5.57 11.18 -11.19
C TYR A 93 6.54 11.33 -12.36
N ARG A 94 6.81 10.27 -13.12
CA ARG A 94 7.55 10.39 -14.38
C ARG A 94 6.80 11.25 -15.40
N ALA A 95 5.49 11.07 -15.54
CA ALA A 95 4.68 11.91 -16.42
C ALA A 95 4.59 13.36 -15.90
N GLU A 96 4.39 13.54 -14.60
CA GLU A 96 4.27 14.86 -13.99
C GLU A 96 5.58 15.67 -14.08
N SER A 97 6.73 15.03 -13.83
CA SER A 97 8.05 15.67 -13.97
C SER A 97 8.35 16.10 -15.41
N GLN A 98 7.97 15.32 -16.42
CA GLN A 98 8.10 15.72 -17.82
C GLN A 98 7.29 16.98 -18.14
N ASN A 99 6.05 17.08 -17.65
CA ASN A 99 5.21 18.27 -17.83
C ASN A 99 5.84 19.49 -17.14
N PHE A 100 6.34 19.33 -15.91
CA PHE A 100 6.96 20.44 -15.18
C PHE A 100 8.24 20.97 -15.84
N LEU A 101 9.07 20.09 -16.40
CA LEU A 101 10.29 20.49 -17.11
C LEU A 101 10.00 21.26 -18.40
N LEU A 102 8.85 21.03 -19.05
CA LEU A 102 8.45 21.75 -20.25
C LEU A 102 7.85 23.13 -19.94
N GLU A 103 7.20 23.28 -18.79
CA GLU A 103 6.41 24.46 -18.45
C GLU A 103 7.10 25.44 -17.49
N ASN A 104 8.15 25.02 -16.76
CA ASN A 104 8.69 25.77 -15.63
C ASN A 104 10.22 25.93 -15.62
N CYS A 105 10.70 27.04 -15.05
CA CYS A 105 12.12 27.23 -14.74
C CYS A 105 12.58 26.30 -13.62
N ALA A 106 13.87 25.95 -13.60
CA ALA A 106 14.46 24.98 -12.66
C ALA A 106 14.15 25.25 -11.17
N SER A 107 14.04 26.52 -10.75
CA SER A 107 13.70 26.88 -9.37
C SER A 107 12.27 26.51 -8.98
N VAL A 108 11.32 26.60 -9.91
CA VAL A 108 9.92 26.22 -9.70
C VAL A 108 9.77 24.70 -9.66
N TYR A 109 10.53 24.00 -10.49
CA TYR A 109 10.59 22.54 -10.48
C TYR A 109 11.03 21.98 -9.13
N VAL A 110 12.13 22.49 -8.56
CA VAL A 110 12.62 22.04 -7.24
C VAL A 110 11.55 22.23 -6.15
N LYS A 111 10.90 23.39 -6.13
CA LYS A 111 9.83 23.67 -5.16
C LYS A 111 8.65 22.69 -5.32
N LYS A 112 8.28 22.36 -6.56
CA LYS A 112 7.21 21.40 -6.84
C LYS A 112 7.55 19.99 -6.37
N VAL A 113 8.80 19.56 -6.56
CA VAL A 113 9.28 18.27 -6.05
C VAL A 113 9.24 18.23 -4.52
N GLU A 114 9.64 19.32 -3.84
CA GLU A 114 9.56 19.40 -2.37
C GLU A 114 8.12 19.33 -1.85
N GLU A 115 7.19 20.05 -2.48
CA GLU A 115 5.75 20.00 -2.17
C GLU A 115 5.22 18.56 -2.33
N CYS A 116 5.54 17.91 -3.45
CA CYS A 116 5.15 16.53 -3.74
C CYS A 116 5.67 15.53 -2.69
N LEU A 117 6.96 15.62 -2.34
CA LEU A 117 7.57 14.74 -1.33
C LEU A 117 6.88 14.91 0.04
N MET A 118 6.53 16.13 0.41
CA MET A 118 5.82 16.41 1.65
C MET A 118 4.39 15.81 1.63
N GLU A 119 3.67 15.96 0.53
CA GLU A 119 2.33 15.40 0.37
C GLU A 119 2.34 13.87 0.42
N GLU A 120 3.25 13.21 -0.28
CA GLU A 120 3.39 11.75 -0.26
C GLU A 120 3.83 11.22 1.10
N SER A 121 4.75 11.91 1.79
CA SER A 121 5.12 11.54 3.16
C SER A 121 3.91 11.59 4.10
N ASN A 122 3.09 12.66 4.01
CA ASN A 122 1.88 12.79 4.81
C ASN A 122 0.85 11.70 4.48
N ARG A 123 0.66 11.43 3.19
CA ARG A 123 -0.25 10.39 2.68
C ARG A 123 0.14 9.00 3.21
N ALA A 124 1.42 8.64 3.08
CA ALA A 124 1.95 7.38 3.57
C ALA A 124 1.75 7.24 5.08
N LYS A 125 2.08 8.27 5.86
CA LYS A 125 1.90 8.28 7.32
C LYS A 125 0.44 8.14 7.77
N MET A 126 -0.50 8.63 6.99
CA MET A 126 -1.92 8.61 7.38
C MET A 126 -2.51 7.20 7.33
N TYR A 127 -2.23 6.44 6.27
CA TYR A 127 -2.96 5.20 6.00
C TYR A 127 -2.15 4.04 5.39
N LEU A 128 -0.88 4.23 5.02
CA LEU A 128 -0.03 3.13 4.53
C LEU A 128 0.76 2.48 5.66
N ASP A 129 1.32 1.30 5.38
CA ASP A 129 2.26 0.68 6.32
C ASP A 129 3.54 1.53 6.44
N LYS A 130 4.13 1.56 7.63
CA LYS A 130 5.29 2.42 7.96
C LYS A 130 6.49 2.19 7.05
N GLY A 131 6.69 0.95 6.58
CA GLY A 131 7.79 0.63 5.65
C GLY A 131 7.62 1.24 4.26
N THR A 132 6.42 1.73 3.93
CA THR A 132 6.10 2.28 2.60
C THR A 132 6.58 3.70 2.43
N GLU A 133 6.64 4.50 3.51
CA GLU A 133 6.97 5.93 3.43
C GLU A 133 8.31 6.17 2.73
N GLN A 134 9.37 5.49 3.16
CA GLN A 134 10.68 5.68 2.56
C GLN A 134 10.69 5.25 1.08
N LYS A 135 10.01 4.14 0.75
CA LYS A 135 9.95 3.60 -0.61
C LYS A 135 9.23 4.56 -1.57
N ILE A 136 8.11 5.17 -1.15
CA ILE A 136 7.39 6.11 -2.02
C ILE A 136 8.17 7.41 -2.20
N LEU A 137 8.85 7.89 -1.17
CA LEU A 137 9.71 9.09 -1.28
C LEU A 137 10.87 8.87 -2.24
N ASP A 138 11.47 7.68 -2.27
CA ASP A 138 12.53 7.34 -3.21
C ASP A 138 12.02 7.21 -4.65
N VAL A 139 10.73 6.92 -4.85
CA VAL A 139 10.08 6.93 -6.19
C VAL A 139 9.77 8.35 -6.68
N CYS A 140 9.55 9.30 -5.76
CA CYS A 140 9.22 10.69 -6.09
C CYS A 140 10.46 11.57 -6.36
N ARG A 141 11.65 11.08 -6.02
CA ARG A 141 12.95 11.77 -6.24
C ARG A 141 13.44 11.55 -7.67
#